data_AF-A0A520M328-F1
#
_entry.id   AF-A0A520M328-F1
#
_cell.length_a   1.000
_cell.length_b   1.000
_cell.length_c   1.000
_cell.angle_alpha   90.00
_cell.angle_beta   90.00
_cell.angle_gamma   90.00
#
_symmetry.space_group_name_H-M   'P 1'
#
loop_
_entity.id
_entity.type
_entity.pdbx_description
1 polymer ?
#
loop_
_entity_poly.entity_id
_entity_poly.type
_entity_poly.pdbx_seq_one_letter_code
_entity_poly.pdbx_strand_id
1 'polypeptide(L)'
;MSDKKTNSPFSVFGSIFFGSLVAFIGSIFVYGLLMAYGKAKETRSWQVTPCLIVKSEVQESKPTPNSPLYYVSLVEYVYNYKGTERIGKSIKRVDGPSSDRKKAEKKILPFPKGKRTQCWVNPKDPDRVILKQSTLAPLYTIWFPGLFVVAGIGIALNAIRRATKNE
;
A
#
# COMPACT_ATOMS: atom_id res chain seq x y z
N MET A 1 -51.86 16.44 -14.63
CA MET A 1 -51.21 16.10 -15.91
C MET A 1 -49.80 15.63 -15.57
N SER A 2 -49.58 14.33 -15.42
CA SER A 2 -48.32 13.77 -14.96
C SER A 2 -47.57 13.26 -16.20
N ASP A 3 -46.57 14.03 -16.65
CA ASP A 3 -45.72 13.63 -17.77
C ASP A 3 -44.98 12.34 -17.42
N LYS A 4 -45.46 11.21 -17.95
CA LYS A 4 -44.68 9.98 -18.03
C LYS A 4 -43.52 10.25 -18.98
N LYS A 5 -42.39 10.66 -18.41
CA LYS A 5 -41.12 10.77 -19.13
C LYS A 5 -40.70 9.36 -19.59
N THR A 6 -41.11 8.98 -20.79
CA THR A 6 -40.66 7.76 -21.48
C THR A 6 -39.17 7.89 -21.71
N ASN A 7 -38.38 7.21 -20.88
CA ASN A 7 -36.93 7.16 -21.05
C ASN A 7 -36.66 6.39 -22.34
N SER A 8 -36.04 7.06 -23.33
CA SER A 8 -35.68 6.39 -24.58
C SER A 8 -34.74 5.21 -24.26
N PRO A 9 -34.81 4.10 -25.01
CA PRO A 9 -33.94 2.94 -24.78
C PRO A 9 -32.46 3.35 -24.75
N PHE A 10 -32.08 4.32 -25.60
CA PHE A 10 -30.73 4.91 -25.63
C PHE A 10 -30.30 5.53 -24.28
N SER A 11 -31.21 6.20 -23.57
CA SER A 11 -30.91 6.78 -22.23
C SER A 11 -30.74 5.73 -21.14
N VAL A 12 -31.43 4.60 -21.27
CA VAL A 12 -31.34 3.46 -20.35
C VAL A 12 -30.01 2.73 -20.55
N PHE A 13 -29.66 2.39 -21.78
CA PHE A 13 -28.36 1.78 -22.11
C PHE A 13 -27.19 2.67 -21.70
N GLY A 14 -27.28 3.99 -21.94
CA GLY A 14 -26.27 4.95 -21.49
C GLY A 14 -26.09 4.97 -19.97
N SER A 15 -27.19 4.92 -19.21
CA SER A 15 -27.15 4.90 -17.75
C SER A 15 -26.56 3.61 -17.18
N ILE A 16 -26.87 2.46 -17.80
CA ILE A 16 -26.29 1.16 -17.42
C ILE A 16 -24.78 1.15 -17.68
N PHE A 17 -24.35 1.61 -18.86
CA PHE A 17 -22.94 1.68 -19.21
C PHE A 17 -22.16 2.60 -18.26
N PHE A 18 -22.69 3.80 -18.02
CA PHE A 18 -22.08 4.77 -17.11
C PHE A 18 -21.99 4.24 -15.67
N GLY A 19 -23.07 3.66 -15.14
CA GLY A 19 -23.08 3.06 -13.80
C GLY A 19 -22.06 1.90 -13.68
N SER A 20 -21.97 1.06 -14.70
CA SER A 20 -21.03 -0.07 -14.75
C SER A 20 -19.58 0.40 -14.81
N LEU A 21 -19.28 1.44 -15.59
CA LEU A 21 -17.94 2.02 -15.69
C LEU A 21 -17.48 2.59 -14.34
N VAL A 22 -18.34 3.35 -13.67
CA VAL A 22 -18.04 3.93 -12.34
C VAL A 22 -17.81 2.81 -11.30
N ALA A 23 -18.66 1.77 -11.31
CA ALA A 23 -18.50 0.63 -10.43
C ALA A 23 -17.20 -0.16 -10.70
N PHE A 24 -16.83 -0.32 -11.97
CA PHE A 24 -15.61 -1.01 -12.38
C PHE A 24 -14.36 -0.26 -11.91
N ILE A 25 -14.30 1.06 -12.15
CA ILE A 25 -13.19 1.91 -11.69
C ILE A 25 -13.08 1.85 -10.16
N GLY A 26 -14.19 2.01 -9.44
CA GLY A 26 -14.21 1.89 -7.97
C GLY A 26 -13.69 0.54 -7.48
N SER A 27 -14.05 -0.55 -8.17
CA SER A 27 -13.62 -1.91 -7.83
C SER A 27 -12.12 -2.12 -8.00
N ILE A 28 -11.50 -1.55 -9.05
CA ILE A 28 -10.04 -1.57 -9.24
C ILE A 28 -9.32 -0.93 -8.05
N PHE A 29 -9.80 0.25 -7.61
CA PHE A 29 -9.23 0.94 -6.46
C PHE A 29 -9.38 0.12 -5.17
N VAL A 30 -10.57 -0.45 -4.90
CA VAL A 30 -10.79 -1.33 -3.73
C VAL A 30 -9.85 -2.54 -3.77
N TYR A 31 -9.72 -3.19 -4.92
CA TYR A 31 -8.82 -4.34 -5.09
C TYR A 31 -7.35 -3.98 -4.81
N GLY A 32 -6.87 -2.84 -5.32
CA GLY A 32 -5.52 -2.35 -5.03
C GLY A 32 -5.28 -2.12 -3.54
N LEU A 33 -6.27 -1.56 -2.83
CA LEU A 33 -6.19 -1.34 -1.37
C LEU A 33 -6.21 -2.66 -0.59
N LEU A 34 -7.00 -3.66 -1.00
CA LEU A 34 -7.00 -4.99 -0.40
C LEU A 34 -5.65 -5.70 -0.57
N MET A 35 -5.03 -5.59 -1.75
CA MET A 35 -3.69 -6.12 -2.00
C MET A 35 -2.63 -5.43 -1.14
N ALA A 36 -2.71 -4.11 -0.99
CA ALA A 36 -1.82 -3.37 -0.09
C ALA A 36 -2.02 -3.79 1.38
N TYR A 37 -3.27 -4.02 1.80
CA TYR A 37 -3.61 -4.50 3.13
C TYR A 37 -3.05 -5.90 3.39
N GLY A 38 -3.16 -6.83 2.44
CA GLY A 38 -2.59 -8.17 2.56
C GLY A 38 -1.08 -8.14 2.84
N LYS A 39 -0.34 -7.30 2.10
CA LYS A 39 1.11 -7.08 2.30
C LYS A 39 1.45 -6.45 3.66
N ALA A 40 0.58 -5.58 4.18
CA ALA A 40 0.77 -4.98 5.51
C ALA A 40 0.48 -5.98 6.63
N LYS A 41 -0.58 -6.81 6.48
CA LYS A 41 -0.97 -7.83 7.46
C LYS A 41 0.13 -8.87 7.70
N GLU A 42 0.87 -9.26 6.66
CA GLU A 42 2.00 -10.20 6.77
C GLU A 42 2.99 -9.75 7.85
N THR A 43 3.41 -8.48 7.79
CA THR A 43 4.40 -7.91 8.72
C THR A 43 3.90 -7.76 10.17
N ARG A 44 2.58 -7.84 10.41
CA ARG A 44 2.00 -7.73 11.77
C ARG A 44 2.13 -9.02 12.56
N SER A 45 2.17 -10.16 11.89
CA SER A 45 2.36 -11.47 12.54
C SER A 45 3.82 -11.76 12.91
N TRP A 46 4.73 -10.84 12.60
CA TRP A 46 6.16 -11.02 12.82
C TRP A 46 6.51 -10.84 14.30
N GLN A 47 7.49 -11.61 14.74
CA GLN A 47 7.90 -11.65 16.13
C GLN A 47 8.73 -10.40 16.47
N VAL A 48 8.36 -9.74 17.57
CA VAL A 48 9.09 -8.58 18.09
C VAL A 48 10.34 -9.06 18.81
N THR A 49 11.50 -8.57 18.36
CA THR A 49 12.82 -8.96 18.88
C THR A 49 13.65 -7.70 19.15
N PRO A 50 14.36 -7.61 20.29
CA PRO A 50 15.28 -6.51 20.52
C PRO A 50 16.46 -6.57 19.53
N CYS A 51 16.83 -5.42 18.97
CA CYS A 51 17.97 -5.28 18.08
C CYS A 51 18.82 -4.06 18.42
N LEU A 52 20.09 -4.12 18.04
CA LEU A 52 21.07 -3.07 18.21
C LEU A 52 21.52 -2.56 16.84
N ILE A 53 21.43 -1.25 16.61
CA ILE A 53 21.89 -0.65 15.36
C ILE A 53 23.41 -0.51 15.38
N VAL A 54 24.10 -1.18 14.46
CA VAL A 54 25.56 -1.17 14.35
C VAL A 54 26.06 -0.23 13.27
N LYS A 55 25.25 0.01 12.23
CA LYS A 55 25.59 0.89 11.11
C LYS A 55 24.37 1.70 10.68
N SER A 56 24.57 2.98 10.38
CA SER A 56 23.53 3.87 9.90
C SER A 56 24.17 4.99 9.09
N GLU A 57 24.09 4.89 7.77
CA GLU A 57 24.70 5.84 6.85
C GLU A 57 23.88 5.98 5.56
N VAL A 58 24.13 7.06 4.81
CA VAL A 58 23.60 7.22 3.46
C VAL A 58 24.72 6.94 2.47
N GLN A 59 24.49 5.97 1.58
CA GLN A 59 25.41 5.63 0.51
C GLN A 59 24.95 6.26 -0.80
N GLU A 60 25.87 6.89 -1.51
CA GLU A 60 25.64 7.37 -2.86
C GLU A 60 25.81 6.22 -3.85
N SER A 61 24.83 6.04 -4.73
CA SER A 61 24.81 5.00 -5.74
C SER A 61 24.60 5.64 -7.10
N LYS A 62 25.54 5.40 -8.01
CA LYS A 62 25.48 5.85 -9.40
C LYS A 62 25.64 4.62 -10.30
N PRO A 63 24.53 4.01 -10.77
CA PRO A 63 24.58 2.76 -11.53
C PRO A 63 25.37 2.85 -12.83
N THR A 64 25.29 3.98 -13.53
CA THR A 64 26.07 4.25 -14.75
C THR A 64 26.62 5.68 -14.76
N PRO A 65 27.71 5.97 -15.49
CA PRO A 65 28.31 7.31 -15.56
C PRO A 65 27.31 8.41 -16.00
N ASN A 66 26.33 8.06 -16.81
CA ASN A 66 25.29 8.97 -17.31
C ASN A 66 23.98 8.96 -16.49
N SER A 67 23.87 8.12 -15.46
CA SER A 67 22.67 8.05 -14.62
C SER A 67 22.65 9.15 -13.56
N PRO A 68 21.44 9.60 -13.14
CA PRO A 68 21.30 10.50 -12.00
C PRO A 68 21.82 9.82 -10.72
N LEU A 69 22.33 10.64 -9.80
CA LEU A 69 22.82 10.19 -8.50
C LEU A 69 21.64 9.74 -7.62
N TYR A 70 21.77 8.57 -7.01
CA TYR A 70 20.80 8.05 -6.05
C TYR A 70 21.41 7.92 -4.67
N TYR A 71 20.59 8.04 -3.64
CA TYR A 71 20.97 7.93 -2.24
C TYR A 71 20.25 6.75 -1.60
N VAL A 72 21.02 5.79 -1.10
CA VAL A 72 20.56 4.57 -0.44
C VAL A 72 20.76 4.72 1.05
N SER A 73 19.69 4.51 1.83
CA SER A 73 19.75 4.47 3.29
C SER A 73 20.26 3.10 3.74
N LEU A 74 21.50 3.02 4.23
CA LEU A 74 22.10 1.77 4.72
C LEU A 74 22.01 1.74 6.25
N VAL A 75 21.18 0.86 6.80
CA VAL A 75 21.08 0.64 8.24
C VAL A 75 21.31 -0.84 8.51
N GLU A 76 22.37 -1.16 9.25
CA GLU A 76 22.66 -2.52 9.68
C GLU A 76 22.44 -2.64 11.18
N TYR A 77 21.81 -3.73 11.59
CA TYR A 77 21.47 -3.98 12.97
C TYR A 77 21.59 -5.46 13.29
N VAL A 78 21.98 -5.73 14.53
CA VAL A 78 22.20 -7.08 15.04
C VAL A 78 21.03 -7.46 15.93
N TYR A 79 20.54 -8.68 15.78
CA TYR A 79 19.43 -9.21 16.56
C TYR A 79 19.67 -10.69 16.85
N ASN A 80 19.18 -11.16 18.00
CA ASN A 80 19.20 -12.56 18.36
C ASN A 80 17.82 -13.17 18.11
N TYR A 81 17.75 -14.18 17.25
CA TYR A 81 16.51 -14.92 17.02
C TYR A 81 16.74 -16.41 17.26
N LYS A 82 16.05 -16.95 18.28
CA LYS A 82 16.16 -18.34 18.74
C LYS A 82 17.59 -18.77 19.09
N GLY A 83 18.36 -17.90 19.72
CA GLY A 83 19.74 -18.18 20.15
C GLY A 83 20.79 -17.94 19.07
N THR A 84 20.41 -17.67 17.82
CA THR A 84 21.33 -17.31 16.74
C THR A 84 21.38 -15.81 16.55
N GLU A 85 22.57 -15.23 16.60
CA GLU A 85 22.81 -13.84 16.22
C GLU A 85 22.78 -13.69 14.70
N ARG A 86 22.03 -12.70 14.21
CA ARG A 86 21.87 -12.40 12.79
C ARG A 86 21.97 -10.90 12.56
N ILE A 87 22.26 -10.53 11.31
CA ILE A 87 22.38 -9.14 10.87
C ILE A 87 21.25 -8.82 9.91
N GLY A 88 20.50 -7.76 10.19
CA GLY A 88 19.45 -7.23 9.34
C GLY A 88 19.91 -5.95 8.66
N LYS A 89 19.42 -5.71 7.44
CA LYS A 89 19.74 -4.49 6.66
C LYS A 89 18.52 -3.68 6.22
N SER A 90 17.32 -4.22 6.40
CA SER A 90 16.09 -3.61 5.89
C SER A 90 15.41 -2.74 6.94
N ILE A 91 15.09 -1.50 6.56
CA ILE A 91 14.29 -0.58 7.36
C ILE A 91 12.81 -0.90 7.19
N LYS A 92 12.37 -1.12 5.94
CA LYS A 92 11.00 -1.50 5.57
C LYS A 92 11.01 -2.76 4.70
N ARG A 93 9.82 -3.33 4.44
CA ARG A 93 9.65 -4.49 3.54
C ARG A 93 10.23 -4.23 2.13
N VAL A 94 10.19 -2.99 1.66
CA VAL A 94 10.80 -2.55 0.41
C VAL A 94 11.47 -1.21 0.68
N ASP A 95 12.80 -1.19 0.62
CA ASP A 95 13.58 0.04 0.68
C ASP A 95 14.07 0.37 -0.72
N GLY A 96 13.66 1.53 -1.21
CA GLY A 96 14.07 2.04 -2.51
C GLY A 96 15.11 3.16 -2.37
N PRO A 97 16.01 3.30 -3.36
CA PRO A 97 16.88 4.45 -3.47
C PRO A 97 16.05 5.74 -3.54
N SER A 98 16.61 6.83 -3.05
CA SER A 98 15.99 8.15 -3.09
C SER A 98 16.79 9.06 -4.02
N SER A 99 16.13 9.86 -4.84
CA SER A 99 16.82 10.86 -5.69
C SER A 99 17.35 12.07 -4.90
N ASP A 100 16.92 12.22 -3.65
CA ASP A 100 17.28 13.33 -2.78
C ASP A 100 17.95 12.81 -1.50
N ARG A 101 19.13 13.35 -1.22
CA ARG A 101 19.93 13.02 -0.03
C ARG A 101 19.18 13.31 1.25
N LYS A 102 18.49 14.46 1.33
CA LYS A 102 17.75 14.85 2.55
C LYS A 102 16.64 13.85 2.86
N LYS A 103 16.01 13.28 1.83
CA LYS A 103 15.00 12.22 2.02
C LYS A 103 15.63 10.93 2.53
N ALA A 104 16.82 10.55 2.06
CA ALA A 104 17.54 9.39 2.55
C ALA A 104 18.03 9.57 4.01
N GLU A 105 18.55 10.75 4.35
CA GLU A 105 18.97 11.10 5.72
C GLU A 105 17.79 11.08 6.69
N LYS A 106 16.64 11.63 6.30
CA LYS A 106 15.42 11.61 7.12
C LYS A 106 14.93 10.19 7.44
N LYS A 107 15.22 9.19 6.58
CA LYS A 107 14.86 7.79 6.83
C LYS A 107 15.72 7.16 7.93
N ILE A 108 17.00 7.52 8.01
CA ILE A 108 17.94 6.95 8.98
C ILE A 108 18.02 7.74 10.30
N LEU A 109 17.56 8.99 10.30
CA LEU A 109 17.51 9.86 11.48
C LEU A 109 16.92 9.20 12.76
N PRO A 110 15.84 8.39 12.68
CA PRO A 110 15.29 7.71 13.86
C PRO A 110 16.16 6.55 14.38
N PHE A 111 17.18 6.16 13.62
CA PHE A 111 17.97 4.94 13.75
C PHE A 111 19.48 5.23 13.81
N PRO A 112 19.96 6.03 14.78
CA PRO A 112 21.39 6.27 14.94
C PRO A 112 22.13 5.00 15.39
N LYS A 113 23.41 4.91 15.03
CA LYS A 113 24.31 3.86 15.49
C LYS A 113 24.34 3.80 17.03
N GLY A 114 24.33 2.60 17.59
CA GLY A 114 24.32 2.34 19.03
C GLY A 114 22.93 2.33 19.67
N LYS A 115 21.87 2.73 18.94
CA LYS A 115 20.51 2.70 19.47
C LYS A 115 20.00 1.26 19.59
N ARG A 116 19.43 0.93 20.76
CA ARG A 116 18.64 -0.27 20.97
C ARG A 116 17.19 0.01 20.58
N THR A 117 16.62 -0.81 19.71
CA THR A 117 15.24 -0.67 19.24
C THR A 117 14.60 -2.05 19.08
N GLN A 118 13.32 -2.07 18.77
CA GLN A 118 12.61 -3.28 18.41
C GLN A 118 12.66 -3.48 16.90
N CYS A 119 12.91 -4.72 16.47
CA CYS A 119 12.75 -5.17 15.09
C CYS A 119 11.67 -6.25 15.03
N TRP A 120 11.14 -6.45 13.83
CA TRP A 120 10.16 -7.49 13.55
C TRP A 120 10.81 -8.54 12.67
N VAL A 121 10.92 -9.77 13.17
CA VAL A 121 11.52 -10.91 12.46
C VAL A 121 10.40 -11.81 11.95
N ASN A 122 10.48 -12.21 10.69
CA ASN A 122 9.53 -13.14 10.12
C ASN A 122 9.79 -14.56 10.68
N PRO A 123 8.82 -15.19 11.39
CA PRO A 123 9.01 -16.51 11.97
C PRO A 123 9.14 -17.64 10.92
N LYS A 124 8.66 -17.41 9.70
CA LYS A 124 8.77 -18.36 8.58
C LYS A 124 10.09 -18.23 7.81
N ASP A 125 10.71 -17.05 7.87
CA ASP A 125 11.95 -16.72 7.16
C ASP A 125 12.79 -15.79 8.06
N PRO A 126 13.63 -16.35 8.95
CA PRO A 126 14.36 -15.57 9.94
C PRO A 126 15.30 -14.52 9.37
N ASP A 127 15.69 -14.64 8.09
CA ASP A 127 16.59 -13.67 7.44
C ASP A 127 15.82 -12.40 7.00
N ARG A 128 14.48 -12.46 6.95
CA ARG A 128 13.63 -11.29 6.74
C ARG A 128 13.31 -10.62 8.07
N VAL A 129 13.90 -9.45 8.25
CA VAL A 129 13.68 -8.58 9.40
C VAL A 129 13.46 -7.13 8.95
N ILE A 130 12.61 -6.40 9.65
CA ILE A 130 12.34 -4.97 9.39
C ILE A 130 12.37 -4.16 10.68
N LEU A 131 12.80 -2.89 10.57
CA LEU A 131 12.76 -1.91 11.67
C LEU A 131 11.46 -1.10 11.72
N LYS A 132 10.66 -1.12 10.65
CA LYS A 132 9.42 -0.36 10.59
C LYS A 132 8.33 -1.13 9.83
N GLN A 133 7.23 -1.40 10.52
CA GLN A 133 6.03 -1.95 9.91
C GLN A 133 5.32 -0.91 9.03
N SER A 134 4.68 -1.38 7.96
CA SER A 134 3.82 -0.56 7.12
C SER A 134 2.58 -0.10 7.89
N THR A 135 2.14 1.13 7.66
CA THR A 135 0.93 1.67 8.29
C THR A 135 -0.33 1.04 7.69
N LEU A 136 -1.37 0.87 8.51
CA LEU A 136 -2.70 0.37 8.09
C LEU A 136 -3.59 1.48 7.52
N ALA A 137 -3.03 2.68 7.27
CA ALA A 137 -3.73 3.82 6.71
C ALA A 137 -4.56 3.51 5.43
N PRO A 138 -4.13 2.61 4.52
CA PRO A 138 -4.92 2.30 3.32
C PRO A 138 -6.32 1.74 3.59
N LEU A 139 -6.56 1.12 4.76
CA LEU A 139 -7.86 0.54 5.10
C LEU A 139 -8.88 1.63 5.47
N TYR A 140 -8.45 2.71 6.12
CA TYR A 140 -9.31 3.86 6.45
C TYR A 140 -9.81 4.60 5.22
N THR A 141 -9.17 4.42 4.06
CA THR A 141 -9.57 5.06 2.82
C THR A 141 -10.44 4.17 1.93
N ILE A 142 -10.72 2.91 2.31
CA ILE A 142 -11.47 1.96 1.48
C ILE A 142 -12.94 2.36 1.27
N TRP A 143 -13.54 3.04 2.25
CA TRP A 143 -14.95 3.46 2.16
C TRP A 143 -15.17 4.47 1.04
N PHE A 144 -14.18 5.32 0.72
CA PHE A 144 -14.30 6.33 -0.32
C PHE A 144 -14.44 5.71 -1.73
N PRO A 145 -13.54 4.81 -2.20
CA PRO A 145 -13.78 4.02 -3.41
C PRO A 145 -15.04 3.16 -3.34
N GLY A 146 -15.37 2.64 -2.15
CA GLY A 146 -16.59 1.86 -1.93
C GLY A 146 -17.88 2.61 -2.28
N LEU A 147 -17.93 3.93 -2.03
CA LEU A 147 -19.09 4.75 -2.41
C LEU A 147 -19.31 4.78 -3.93
N PHE A 148 -18.26 4.82 -4.73
CA PHE A 148 -18.38 4.80 -6.20
C PHE A 148 -18.90 3.45 -6.70
N VAL A 149 -18.50 2.36 -6.05
CA VAL A 149 -19.03 1.03 -6.36
C VAL A 149 -20.52 0.96 -6.07
N VAL A 150 -20.94 1.38 -4.87
CA VAL A 150 -22.35 1.39 -4.47
C VAL A 150 -23.18 2.32 -5.36
N ALA A 151 -22.67 3.52 -5.66
CA ALA A 151 -23.35 4.49 -6.52
C ALA A 151 -23.48 3.97 -7.97
N GLY A 152 -22.41 3.42 -8.54
CA GLY A 152 -22.41 2.86 -9.90
C GLY A 152 -23.37 1.69 -10.04
N ILE A 153 -23.37 0.75 -9.08
CA ILE A 153 -24.33 -0.35 -9.03
C ILE A 153 -25.76 0.17 -8.86
N GLY A 154 -25.98 1.16 -7.98
CA GLY A 154 -27.29 1.77 -7.77
C GLY A 154 -27.87 2.40 -9.04
N ILE A 155 -27.04 3.12 -9.81
CA ILE A 155 -27.44 3.71 -11.09
C ILE A 155 -27.82 2.61 -12.10
N ALA A 156 -26.98 1.57 -12.24
CA ALA A 156 -27.24 0.47 -13.16
C ALA A 156 -28.51 -0.32 -12.80
N LEU A 157 -28.69 -0.68 -11.52
CA LEU A 157 -29.87 -1.41 -11.05
C LEU A 157 -31.16 -0.59 -11.20
N ASN A 158 -31.11 0.72 -10.94
CA ASN A 158 -32.26 1.60 -11.14
C ASN A 158 -32.63 1.70 -12.62
N ALA A 159 -31.65 1.76 -13.52
CA ALA A 159 -31.89 1.76 -14.97
C ALA A 159 -32.53 0.44 -15.44
N ILE A 160 -32.04 -0.71 -14.97
CA ILE A 160 -32.60 -2.04 -15.29
C ILE A 160 -34.04 -2.19 -14.76
N ARG A 161 -34.30 -1.76 -13.51
CA ARG A 161 -35.64 -1.77 -12.92
C ARG A 161 -36.63 -0.88 -13.67
N ARG A 162 -36.16 0.22 -14.26
CA ARG A 162 -36.99 1.10 -15.09
C ARG A 162 -37.26 0.49 -16.45
N ALA A 163 -36.30 -0.21 -17.05
CA ALA A 163 -36.47 -0.91 -18.32
C ALA A 163 -37.54 -2.01 -18.21
N THR A 164 -37.40 -2.88 -17.20
CA THR A 164 -38.30 -4.02 -16.94
C THR A 164 -39.71 -3.65 -16.52
N LYS A 165 -39.94 -2.44 -15.98
CA LYS A 165 -41.28 -1.93 -15.65
C LYS A 165 -42.00 -1.26 -16.84
N ASN A 166 -41.28 -0.98 -17.92
CA ASN A 166 -41.79 -0.29 -19.09
C ASN A 166 -42.10 -1.25 -20.26
N GLU A 167 -41.70 -2.52 -20.14
CA GLU A 167 -42.26 -3.66 -20.90
C GLU A 167 -43.53 -4.17 -20.21
#